data_AF-A0AA97FCK2-F1
#
_entry.id   AF-A0AA97FCK2-F1
#
_cell.length_a   1.000
_cell.length_b   1.000
_cell.length_c   1.000
_cell.angle_alpha   90.00
_cell.angle_beta   90.00
_cell.angle_gamma   90.00
#
_symmetry.space_group_name_H-M   'P 1'
#
loop_
_entity.id
_entity.type
_entity.pdbx_description
1 polymer ?
#
loop_
_entity_poly.entity_id
_entity_poly.type
_entity_poly.pdbx_seq_one_letter_code
_entity_poly.pdbx_strand_id
1 'polypeptide(L)'
;MNNYDIIGIEEIRDGSGSSIQKLMEKINSGGSEYSYVISERLGRTSSKEQYAYIFNTGTVELLGNPVTYPEPFGTDPFHREPYIASFQSKKGIFNATFVTIHTDPDEAKEEIDALYDVCEYSKNLRSVDENIIIMGDFNADGSYFDENGFTPLKKPGYMWLIGNEEDTTTRSTKYTYDRIVLTKNDFYIGESGVFRYDTKYDLTDSTTQAVSDHYPVYAVFSTGNNNDYTYAPEENKDLNRQTVT
;
A
#
# COMPACT_ATOMS: atom_id res chain seq x y z
N MET A 1 -10.06 -1.34 10.26
CA MET A 1 -10.16 -1.58 8.81
C MET A 1 -11.22 -0.68 8.15
N ASN A 2 -12.37 -0.43 8.78
CA ASN A 2 -13.46 0.39 8.19
C ASN A 2 -13.17 1.88 7.93
N ASN A 3 -11.94 2.35 8.17
CA ASN A 3 -11.54 3.73 7.94
C ASN A 3 -10.68 3.87 6.66
N TYR A 4 -10.48 2.79 5.93
CA TYR A 4 -9.66 2.74 4.73
C TYR A 4 -10.49 2.26 3.55
N ASP A 5 -10.38 2.96 2.43
CA ASP A 5 -11.07 2.65 1.19
C ASP A 5 -10.34 1.57 0.40
N ILE A 6 -9.01 1.56 0.46
CA ILE A 6 -8.13 0.57 -0.16
C ILE A 6 -7.07 0.17 0.88
N ILE A 7 -6.84 -1.12 1.04
CA ILE A 7 -5.91 -1.70 2.01
C ILE A 7 -5.00 -2.69 1.26
N GLY A 8 -3.70 -2.45 1.28
CA GLY A 8 -2.68 -3.44 0.90
C GLY A 8 -2.40 -4.38 2.07
N ILE A 9 -2.42 -5.69 1.82
CA ILE A 9 -2.04 -6.72 2.81
C ILE A 9 -0.95 -7.59 2.21
N GLU A 10 0.11 -7.78 2.98
CA GLU A 10 1.30 -8.52 2.64
C GLU A 10 1.44 -9.74 3.57
N GLU A 11 2.49 -10.54 3.38
CA GLU A 11 2.79 -11.71 4.23
C GLU A 11 1.64 -12.73 4.39
N ILE A 12 0.76 -12.85 3.39
CA ILE A 12 -0.32 -13.85 3.42
C ILE A 12 0.28 -15.23 3.13
N ARG A 13 0.63 -15.96 4.19
CA ARG A 13 1.28 -17.27 4.09
C ARG A 13 0.31 -18.46 4.03
N ASP A 14 -0.98 -18.26 4.32
CA ASP A 14 -1.99 -19.32 4.40
C ASP A 14 -2.27 -20.01 3.05
N GLY A 15 -1.63 -21.15 2.81
CA GLY A 15 -1.82 -21.94 1.59
C GLY A 15 -3.22 -22.55 1.42
N SER A 16 -4.08 -22.54 2.45
CA SER A 16 -5.47 -22.98 2.33
C SER A 16 -6.39 -21.90 1.74
N GLY A 17 -5.99 -20.63 1.79
CA GLY A 17 -6.81 -19.48 1.41
C GLY A 17 -7.96 -19.16 2.38
N SER A 18 -8.05 -19.85 3.52
CA SER A 18 -9.17 -19.68 4.45
C SER A 18 -9.07 -18.42 5.31
N SER A 19 -7.86 -17.94 5.56
CA SER A 19 -7.61 -16.81 6.47
C SER A 19 -8.17 -15.50 5.92
N ILE A 20 -7.96 -15.22 4.63
CA ILE A 20 -8.52 -14.02 4.00
C ILE A 20 -10.04 -14.09 3.92
N GLN A 21 -10.62 -15.27 3.66
CA GLN A 21 -12.08 -15.45 3.65
C GLN A 21 -12.68 -15.15 5.03
N LYS A 22 -12.10 -15.70 6.11
CA LYS A 22 -12.52 -15.41 7.49
C LYS A 22 -12.35 -13.93 7.86
N LEU A 23 -11.31 -13.28 7.36
CA LEU A 23 -11.11 -11.85 7.55
C LEU A 23 -12.25 -11.06 6.88
N MET A 24 -12.57 -11.37 5.62
CA MET A 24 -13.65 -10.71 4.89
C MET A 24 -15.02 -10.94 5.52
N GLU A 25 -15.30 -12.16 6.00
CA GLU A 25 -16.52 -12.44 6.77
C GLU A 25 -16.63 -11.55 8.01
N LYS A 26 -15.53 -11.37 8.75
CA LYS A 26 -15.50 -10.51 9.92
C LYS A 26 -15.70 -9.03 9.57
N ILE A 27 -14.99 -8.52 8.55
CA ILE A 27 -15.12 -7.13 8.10
C ILE A 27 -16.57 -6.83 7.68
N ASN A 28 -17.16 -7.72 6.87
CA ASN A 28 -18.50 -7.50 6.32
C ASN A 28 -19.64 -7.86 7.28
N SER A 29 -19.36 -8.54 8.40
CA SER A 29 -20.38 -8.90 9.40
C SER A 29 -21.10 -7.69 10.01
N GLY A 30 -20.46 -6.52 10.00
CA GLY A 30 -21.02 -5.25 10.49
C GLY A 30 -21.84 -4.46 9.45
N GLY A 31 -22.11 -5.03 8.27
CA GLY A 31 -22.81 -4.34 7.18
C GLY A 31 -21.91 -3.48 6.29
N SER A 32 -20.59 -3.56 6.46
CA SER A 32 -19.63 -2.98 5.52
C SER A 32 -19.63 -3.76 4.20
N GLU A 33 -19.29 -3.07 3.11
CA GLU A 33 -19.22 -3.66 1.77
C GLU A 33 -17.77 -3.67 1.28
N TYR A 34 -16.95 -4.60 1.80
CA TYR A 34 -15.60 -4.80 1.30
C TYR A 34 -15.53 -6.02 0.38
N SER A 35 -14.73 -5.87 -0.68
CA SER A 35 -14.29 -6.97 -1.53
C SER A 35 -12.76 -7.05 -1.49
N TYR A 36 -12.19 -8.06 -2.13
CA TYR A 36 -10.75 -8.21 -2.22
C TYR A 36 -10.32 -8.85 -3.54
N VAL A 37 -9.06 -8.61 -3.90
CA VAL A 37 -8.31 -9.35 -4.90
C VAL A 37 -7.00 -9.81 -4.27
N ILE A 38 -6.52 -10.98 -4.67
CA ILE A 38 -5.34 -11.63 -4.08
C ILE A 38 -4.45 -12.18 -5.21
N SER A 39 -3.14 -12.04 -5.06
CA SER A 39 -2.15 -12.60 -5.98
C SER A 39 -2.04 -14.12 -5.84
N GLU A 40 -1.37 -14.76 -6.78
CA GLU A 40 -0.77 -16.07 -6.59
C GLU A 40 0.31 -16.06 -5.49
N ARG A 41 0.81 -17.24 -5.15
CA ARG A 41 1.86 -17.44 -4.14
C ARG A 41 3.25 -17.13 -4.73
N LEU A 42 3.85 -16.05 -4.27
CA LEU A 42 5.13 -15.48 -4.72
C LEU A 42 6.27 -15.78 -3.74
N GLY A 43 7.51 -15.75 -4.21
CA GLY A 43 8.70 -16.09 -3.41
C GLY A 43 9.64 -17.05 -4.13
N ARG A 44 10.96 -16.87 -4.03
CA ARG A 44 11.93 -17.80 -4.64
C ARG A 44 12.01 -19.15 -3.92
N THR A 45 11.62 -19.18 -2.64
CA THR A 45 11.71 -20.37 -1.79
C THR A 45 10.39 -21.14 -1.68
N SER A 46 10.38 -22.21 -0.88
CA SER A 46 9.15 -22.94 -0.53
C SER A 46 8.22 -22.15 0.40
N SER A 47 8.76 -21.19 1.15
CA SER A 47 7.99 -20.28 1.98
C SER A 47 7.48 -19.12 1.13
N LYS A 48 6.31 -19.33 0.52
CA LYS A 48 5.65 -18.35 -0.34
C LYS A 48 4.69 -17.44 0.44
N GLU A 49 4.49 -16.24 -0.08
CA GLU A 49 3.56 -15.23 0.41
C GLU A 49 2.58 -14.81 -0.71
N GLN A 50 1.53 -14.09 -0.34
CA GLN A 50 0.60 -13.48 -1.30
C GLN A 50 0.37 -12.03 -0.88
N TYR A 51 0.06 -11.21 -1.88
CA TYR A 51 -0.45 -9.86 -1.70
C TYR A 51 -1.97 -9.86 -1.87
N ALA A 52 -2.65 -9.01 -1.13
CA ALA A 52 -4.06 -8.73 -1.37
C ALA A 52 -4.36 -7.23 -1.32
N TYR A 53 -5.29 -6.80 -2.15
CA TYR A 53 -5.98 -5.53 -1.95
C TYR A 53 -7.37 -5.81 -1.40
N ILE A 54 -7.69 -5.27 -0.24
CA ILE A 54 -9.05 -5.21 0.30
C ILE A 54 -9.58 -3.79 0.05
N PHE A 55 -10.79 -3.67 -0.49
CA PHE A 55 -11.32 -2.37 -0.88
C PHE A 55 -12.81 -2.23 -0.63
N ASN A 56 -13.24 -1.03 -0.25
CA ASN A 56 -14.63 -0.70 0.02
C ASN A 56 -15.39 -0.51 -1.30
N THR A 57 -16.27 -1.44 -1.64
CA THR A 57 -17.04 -1.39 -2.87
C THR A 57 -18.10 -0.28 -2.87
N GLY A 58 -18.34 0.38 -1.74
CA GLY A 58 -19.17 1.58 -1.68
C GLY A 58 -18.46 2.85 -2.18
N THR A 59 -17.13 2.90 -2.10
CA THR A 59 -16.35 4.14 -2.35
C THR A 59 -15.45 4.05 -3.58
N VAL A 60 -14.94 2.87 -3.92
CA VAL A 60 -14.08 2.65 -5.09
C VAL A 60 -14.57 1.50 -5.94
N GLU A 61 -14.12 1.46 -7.19
CA GLU A 61 -14.23 0.31 -8.07
C GLU A 61 -12.87 -0.12 -8.59
N LEU A 62 -12.67 -1.43 -8.64
CA LEU A 62 -11.50 -2.04 -9.25
C LEU A 62 -11.63 -1.93 -10.78
N LEU A 63 -10.58 -1.41 -11.39
CA LEU A 63 -10.48 -1.31 -12.83
C LEU A 63 -9.74 -2.52 -13.38
N GLY A 64 -10.24 -3.13 -14.46
CA GLY A 64 -9.60 -4.26 -15.13
C GLY A 64 -9.26 -5.43 -14.20
N ASN A 65 -8.27 -6.23 -14.60
CA ASN A 65 -7.74 -7.31 -13.77
C ASN A 65 -6.43 -6.85 -13.11
N PRO A 66 -6.24 -7.10 -11.81
CA PRO A 66 -4.93 -6.96 -11.18
C PRO A 66 -3.91 -7.89 -11.85
N VAL A 67 -2.65 -7.49 -11.81
CA VAL A 67 -1.55 -8.27 -12.40
C VAL A 67 -0.36 -8.28 -11.45
N THR A 68 0.31 -9.43 -11.38
CA THR A 68 1.68 -9.50 -10.86
C THR A 68 2.62 -8.97 -11.94
N TYR A 69 3.61 -8.16 -11.55
CA TYR A 69 4.57 -7.58 -12.48
C TYR A 69 5.25 -8.69 -13.31
N PRO A 70 5.10 -8.69 -14.65
CA PRO A 70 5.72 -9.69 -15.49
C PRO A 70 7.17 -9.31 -15.75
N GLU A 71 8.07 -9.87 -14.96
CA GLU A 71 9.49 -9.59 -15.05
C GLU A 71 10.01 -9.82 -16.50
N PRO A 72 10.89 -8.94 -17.01
CA PRO A 72 11.49 -9.13 -18.31
C PRO A 72 12.15 -10.51 -18.45
N PHE A 73 12.03 -11.13 -19.63
CA PHE A 73 12.55 -12.48 -19.87
C PHE A 73 14.04 -12.59 -19.54
N GLY A 74 14.39 -13.54 -18.68
CA GLY A 74 15.77 -13.79 -18.25
C GLY A 74 16.25 -12.87 -17.13
N THR A 75 15.37 -12.07 -16.53
CA THR A 75 15.61 -11.33 -15.29
C THR A 75 14.89 -11.99 -14.12
N ASP A 76 15.26 -11.61 -12.90
CA ASP A 76 14.63 -12.00 -11.63
C ASP A 76 14.93 -10.87 -10.62
N PRO A 77 14.39 -9.65 -10.81
CA PRO A 77 14.67 -8.51 -9.93
C PRO A 77 14.03 -8.63 -8.55
N PHE A 78 12.94 -9.37 -8.36
CA PHE A 78 12.20 -9.39 -7.10
C PHE A 78 12.14 -10.77 -6.47
N HIS A 79 12.34 -10.85 -5.15
CA HIS A 79 12.04 -12.09 -4.42
C HIS A 79 10.55 -12.43 -4.47
N ARG A 80 9.71 -11.40 -4.40
CA ARG A 80 8.24 -11.46 -4.53
C ARG A 80 7.80 -10.35 -5.48
N GLU A 81 7.42 -10.73 -6.69
CA GLU A 81 7.06 -9.83 -7.76
C GLU A 81 5.93 -8.85 -7.35
N PRO A 82 6.04 -7.53 -7.59
CA PRO A 82 5.03 -6.56 -7.16
C PRO A 82 3.64 -6.84 -7.70
N TYR A 83 2.62 -6.61 -6.86
CA TYR A 83 1.21 -6.82 -7.24
C TYR A 83 0.50 -5.50 -7.54
N ILE A 84 -0.08 -5.42 -8.73
CA ILE A 84 -0.54 -4.18 -9.34
C ILE A 84 -2.06 -4.21 -9.49
N ALA A 85 -2.75 -3.21 -8.95
CA ALA A 85 -4.20 -3.05 -9.09
C ALA A 85 -4.58 -1.58 -9.29
N SER A 86 -5.50 -1.30 -10.22
CA SER A 86 -5.94 0.06 -10.50
C SER A 86 -7.34 0.28 -9.91
N PHE A 87 -7.54 1.40 -9.22
CA PHE A 87 -8.83 1.75 -8.63
C PHE A 87 -9.25 3.14 -9.08
N GLN A 88 -10.56 3.34 -9.23
CA GLN A 88 -11.14 4.68 -9.33
C GLN A 88 -12.22 4.89 -8.28
N SER A 89 -12.37 6.13 -7.87
CA SER A 89 -13.44 6.53 -6.97
C SER A 89 -14.78 6.45 -7.67
N LYS A 90 -15.80 5.90 -7.00
CA LYS A 90 -17.20 5.92 -7.48
C LYS A 90 -17.80 7.32 -7.46
N LYS A 91 -17.21 8.24 -6.70
CA LYS A 91 -17.60 9.65 -6.61
C LYS A 91 -16.38 10.52 -6.88
N GLY A 92 -16.43 11.37 -7.89
CA GLY A 92 -15.32 12.25 -8.26
C GLY A 92 -14.42 11.65 -9.34
N ILE A 93 -13.17 12.13 -9.39
CA ILE A 93 -12.21 11.85 -10.46
C ILE A 93 -10.93 11.16 -9.99
N PHE A 94 -10.82 10.85 -8.69
CA PHE A 94 -9.68 10.08 -8.18
C PHE A 94 -9.53 8.76 -8.93
N ASN A 95 -8.34 8.54 -9.48
CA ASN A 95 -7.89 7.27 -10.01
C ASN A 95 -6.41 7.08 -9.67
N ALA A 96 -6.02 5.85 -9.42
CA ALA A 96 -4.62 5.49 -9.22
C ALA A 96 -4.39 4.00 -9.49
N THR A 97 -3.20 3.69 -9.98
CA THR A 97 -2.63 2.35 -9.97
C THR A 97 -1.79 2.16 -8.72
N PHE A 98 -2.11 1.12 -7.95
CA PHE A 98 -1.41 0.72 -6.74
C PHE A 98 -0.43 -0.38 -7.09
N VAL A 99 0.76 -0.30 -6.51
CA VAL A 99 1.83 -1.30 -6.59
C VAL A 99 2.21 -1.65 -5.15
N THR A 100 1.91 -2.88 -4.72
CA THR A 100 2.29 -3.37 -3.38
C THR A 100 3.50 -4.27 -3.50
N ILE A 101 4.44 -4.13 -2.56
CA ILE A 101 5.70 -4.85 -2.54
C ILE A 101 6.22 -5.00 -1.12
N HIS A 102 6.48 -6.25 -0.76
CA HIS A 102 7.26 -6.64 0.40
C HIS A 102 8.62 -7.11 -0.10
N THR A 103 9.64 -6.30 0.10
CA THR A 103 11.01 -6.57 -0.39
C THR A 103 11.74 -7.62 0.45
N ASP A 104 12.70 -8.34 -0.12
CA ASP A 104 13.63 -9.14 0.69
C ASP A 104 14.65 -8.23 1.40
N PRO A 105 14.83 -8.32 2.73
CA PRO A 105 15.79 -7.47 3.46
C PRO A 105 17.23 -7.58 2.95
N ASP A 106 17.63 -8.74 2.42
CA ASP A 106 18.99 -8.95 1.90
C ASP A 106 19.17 -8.35 0.48
N GLU A 107 18.07 -7.97 -0.18
CA GLU A 107 18.03 -7.44 -1.56
C GLU A 107 17.24 -6.11 -1.65
N ALA A 108 16.95 -5.47 -0.51
CA ALA A 108 16.03 -4.33 -0.42
C ALA A 108 16.46 -3.19 -1.35
N LYS A 109 17.77 -2.91 -1.45
CA LYS A 109 18.28 -1.85 -2.33
C LYS A 109 18.02 -2.14 -3.81
N GLU A 110 18.29 -3.36 -4.23
CA GLU A 110 18.11 -3.83 -5.60
C GLU A 110 16.63 -3.84 -5.98
N GLU A 111 15.76 -4.36 -5.11
CA GLU A 111 14.32 -4.41 -5.33
C GLU A 111 13.70 -3.00 -5.37
N ILE A 112 14.05 -2.11 -4.42
CA ILE A 112 13.56 -0.73 -4.42
C ILE A 112 13.99 0.00 -5.70
N ASP A 113 15.20 -0.21 -6.17
CA ASP A 113 15.66 0.41 -7.42
C ASP A 113 14.89 -0.13 -8.65
N ALA A 114 14.57 -1.42 -8.67
CA ALA A 114 13.83 -2.07 -9.74
C ALA A 114 12.36 -1.60 -9.82
N LEU A 115 11.77 -1.09 -8.74
CA LEU A 115 10.42 -0.52 -8.74
C LEU A 115 10.24 0.64 -9.73
N TYR A 116 11.32 1.27 -10.17
CA TYR A 116 11.27 2.25 -11.27
C TYR A 116 10.72 1.63 -12.56
N ASP A 117 11.17 0.43 -12.93
CA ASP A 117 10.71 -0.24 -14.15
C ASP A 117 9.27 -0.75 -14.00
N VAL A 118 8.85 -1.07 -12.78
CA VAL A 118 7.47 -1.41 -12.44
C VAL A 118 6.54 -0.20 -12.61
N CYS A 119 7.01 1.00 -12.26
CA CYS A 119 6.29 2.24 -12.51
C CYS A 119 6.14 2.51 -14.00
N GLU A 120 7.21 2.34 -14.78
CA GLU A 120 7.16 2.53 -16.23
C GLU A 120 6.24 1.52 -16.91
N TYR A 121 6.24 0.26 -16.45
CA TYR A 121 5.28 -0.74 -16.89
C TYR A 121 3.83 -0.37 -16.54
N SER A 122 3.58 0.05 -15.30
CA SER A 122 2.24 0.41 -14.81
C SER A 122 1.63 1.57 -15.60
N LYS A 123 2.43 2.58 -15.96
CA LYS A 123 2.00 3.69 -16.85
C LYS A 123 1.50 3.20 -18.21
N ASN A 124 2.08 2.12 -18.73
CA ASN A 124 1.70 1.55 -20.02
C ASN A 124 0.43 0.67 -19.97
N LEU A 125 0.05 0.15 -18.80
CA LEU A 125 -1.15 -0.69 -18.65
C LEU A 125 -2.46 0.08 -18.79
N ARG A 126 -2.47 1.36 -18.43
CA ARG A 126 -3.68 2.20 -18.39
C ARG A 126 -3.53 3.44 -19.24
N SER A 127 -2.72 4.38 -18.76
CA SER A 127 -2.39 5.62 -19.45
C SER A 127 -1.13 6.21 -18.83
N VAL A 128 -0.32 6.87 -19.66
CA VAL A 128 0.94 7.50 -19.24
C VAL A 128 0.72 8.55 -18.14
N ASP A 129 -0.49 9.08 -18.03
CA ASP A 129 -0.84 10.13 -17.08
C ASP A 129 -1.41 9.63 -15.74
N GLU A 130 -1.53 8.33 -15.52
CA GLU A 130 -2.12 7.78 -14.29
C GLU A 130 -1.23 8.03 -13.06
N ASN A 131 -1.86 8.31 -11.92
CA ASN A 131 -1.19 8.39 -10.63
C ASN A 131 -0.77 6.97 -10.20
N ILE A 132 0.49 6.78 -9.83
CA ILE A 132 0.96 5.51 -9.28
C ILE A 132 1.29 5.70 -7.81
N ILE A 133 0.76 4.81 -6.99
CA ILE A 133 0.99 4.73 -5.54
C ILE A 133 1.71 3.41 -5.28
N ILE A 134 2.99 3.48 -4.94
CA ILE A 134 3.79 2.33 -4.54
C ILE A 134 3.77 2.26 -3.02
N MET A 135 3.52 1.09 -2.43
CA MET A 135 3.40 0.94 -0.99
C MET A 135 3.79 -0.46 -0.53
N GLY A 136 4.08 -0.61 0.77
CA GLY A 136 4.39 -1.89 1.40
C GLY A 136 5.65 -1.83 2.27
N ASP A 137 6.07 -2.99 2.75
CA ASP A 137 7.32 -3.16 3.47
C ASP A 137 8.53 -3.16 2.52
N PHE A 138 9.16 -2.00 2.41
CA PHE A 138 10.34 -1.82 1.57
C PHE A 138 11.62 -2.21 2.28
N ASN A 139 11.59 -2.55 3.57
CA ASN A 139 12.81 -2.68 4.38
C ASN A 139 13.73 -1.43 4.23
N ALA A 140 13.14 -0.25 4.05
CA ALA A 140 13.83 0.96 3.57
C ALA A 140 14.55 1.78 4.67
N ASP A 141 15.19 1.11 5.62
CA ASP A 141 15.98 1.72 6.71
C ASP A 141 16.93 0.68 7.34
N GLY A 142 17.66 1.07 8.38
CA GLY A 142 18.52 0.21 9.17
C GLY A 142 19.74 -0.26 8.40
N SER A 143 20.07 -1.55 8.50
CA SER A 143 21.18 -2.15 7.76
C SER A 143 20.81 -2.55 6.34
N TYR A 144 19.52 -2.54 5.99
CA TYR A 144 19.02 -3.07 4.71
C TYR A 144 19.06 -2.02 3.60
N PHE A 145 18.84 -0.74 3.94
CA PHE A 145 18.77 0.33 2.96
C PHE A 145 19.32 1.66 3.49
N ASP A 146 20.20 2.31 2.73
CA ASP A 146 20.59 3.70 2.99
C ASP A 146 19.49 4.64 2.51
N GLU A 147 18.61 5.00 3.44
CA GLU A 147 17.51 5.94 3.26
C GLU A 147 17.91 7.36 2.86
N ASN A 148 19.20 7.72 2.93
CA ASN A 148 19.75 8.97 2.42
C ASN A 148 20.48 8.79 1.08
N GLY A 149 20.73 7.55 0.68
CA GLY A 149 21.36 7.14 -0.56
C GLY A 149 20.50 7.38 -1.80
N PHE A 150 21.12 7.20 -2.96
CA PHE A 150 20.45 7.32 -4.24
C PHE A 150 19.57 6.10 -4.54
N THR A 151 18.34 6.36 -5.00
CA THR A 151 17.47 5.39 -5.67
C THR A 151 16.75 6.10 -6.83
N PRO A 152 16.44 5.42 -7.95
CA PRO A 152 15.59 5.96 -9.00
C PRO A 152 14.25 6.53 -8.49
N LEU A 153 13.71 5.99 -7.39
CA LEU A 153 12.48 6.49 -6.75
C LEU A 153 12.66 7.82 -5.99
N LYS A 154 13.85 8.46 -6.05
CA LYS A 154 14.08 9.83 -5.57
C LYS A 154 14.29 10.84 -6.71
N LYS A 155 14.17 10.41 -7.96
CA LYS A 155 14.20 11.31 -9.13
C LYS A 155 13.03 12.30 -9.06
N PRO A 156 13.14 13.49 -9.70
CA PRO A 156 12.02 14.42 -9.81
C PRO A 156 10.75 13.73 -10.31
N GLY A 157 9.63 13.99 -9.64
CA GLY A 157 8.34 13.33 -9.87
C GLY A 157 7.98 12.29 -8.82
N TYR A 158 8.96 11.68 -8.15
CA TYR A 158 8.68 10.77 -7.04
C TYR A 158 8.59 11.51 -5.70
N MET A 159 7.64 11.12 -4.86
CA MET A 159 7.42 11.71 -3.53
C MET A 159 7.23 10.60 -2.49
N TRP A 160 8.14 10.53 -1.53
CA TRP A 160 8.04 9.61 -0.39
C TRP A 160 7.20 10.28 0.70
N LEU A 161 6.08 9.65 1.06
CA LEU A 161 5.11 10.22 2.01
C LEU A 161 5.40 9.84 3.46
N ILE A 162 6.10 8.72 3.67
CA ILE A 162 6.53 8.27 4.99
C ILE A 162 7.98 8.70 5.16
N GLY A 163 8.18 9.70 6.01
CA GLY A 163 9.48 10.30 6.30
C GLY A 163 10.41 9.33 7.02
N ASN A 164 11.72 9.53 6.86
CA ASN A 164 12.77 8.70 7.46
C ASN A 164 12.77 8.74 9.00
N GLU A 165 12.11 9.73 9.59
CA GLU A 165 11.95 9.92 11.02
C GLU A 165 10.83 9.08 11.65
N GLU A 166 9.99 8.44 10.83
CA GLU A 166 8.85 7.65 11.29
C GLU A 166 9.31 6.30 11.87
N ASP A 167 8.47 5.68 12.70
CA ASP A 167 8.72 4.34 13.22
C ASP A 167 7.56 3.44 12.82
N THR A 168 7.84 2.56 11.87
CA THR A 168 6.85 1.64 11.29
C THR A 168 6.91 0.26 11.95
N THR A 169 7.75 0.05 12.97
CA THR A 169 7.91 -1.25 13.63
C THR A 169 7.28 -1.28 15.02
N THR A 170 6.71 -2.41 15.43
CA THR A 170 6.13 -2.57 16.78
C THR A 170 7.09 -3.19 17.80
N ARG A 171 8.29 -3.55 17.32
CA ARG A 171 9.40 -4.04 18.16
C ARG A 171 10.13 -2.87 18.83
N SER A 172 11.16 -3.19 19.61
CA SER A 172 11.98 -2.18 20.28
C SER A 172 12.92 -1.41 19.34
N THR A 173 13.12 -1.90 18.12
CA THR A 173 13.80 -1.19 17.05
C THR A 173 12.96 0.01 16.59
N LYS A 174 13.60 0.99 15.97
CA LYS A 174 12.90 2.13 15.37
C LYS A 174 13.40 2.27 13.96
N TYR A 175 12.60 1.82 13.01
CA TYR A 175 12.96 1.81 11.59
C TYR A 175 11.78 2.25 10.74
N THR A 176 12.07 2.93 9.64
CA THR A 176 11.09 3.31 8.61
C THR A 176 11.10 2.30 7.46
N TYR A 177 10.70 1.07 7.75
CA TYR A 177 10.69 0.00 6.74
C TYR A 177 9.56 0.17 5.73
N ASP A 178 8.36 0.47 6.22
CA ASP A 178 7.14 0.58 5.42
C ASP A 178 7.04 1.97 4.78
N ARG A 179 6.75 2.01 3.48
CA ARG A 179 6.79 3.27 2.71
C ARG A 179 5.55 3.43 1.84
N ILE A 180 5.24 4.69 1.52
CA ILE A 180 4.31 5.06 0.45
C ILE A 180 5.05 6.05 -0.45
N VAL A 181 5.12 5.76 -1.74
CA VAL A 181 5.78 6.58 -2.76
C VAL A 181 4.80 6.90 -3.89
N LEU A 182 4.65 8.19 -4.20
CA LEU A 182 3.82 8.66 -5.30
C LEU A 182 4.66 9.02 -6.52
N THR A 183 4.13 8.80 -7.72
CA THR A 183 4.71 9.34 -8.97
C THR A 183 4.15 10.72 -9.35
N LYS A 184 3.05 11.12 -8.70
CA LYS A 184 2.33 12.39 -8.84
C LYS A 184 1.52 12.65 -7.57
N ASN A 185 1.27 13.91 -7.24
CA ASN A 185 0.53 14.29 -6.04
C ASN A 185 -0.85 14.89 -6.36
N ASP A 186 -1.43 14.60 -7.53
CA ASP A 186 -2.65 15.25 -8.04
C ASP A 186 -3.83 15.20 -7.04
N PHE A 187 -3.94 14.10 -6.30
CA PHE A 187 -4.99 13.88 -5.32
C PHE A 187 -4.52 13.92 -3.87
N TYR A 188 -3.22 13.97 -3.60
CA TYR A 188 -2.70 13.89 -2.24
C TYR A 188 -3.05 15.17 -1.45
N ILE A 189 -3.70 15.02 -0.28
CA ILE A 189 -4.16 16.18 0.50
C ILE A 189 -3.16 16.66 1.54
N GLY A 190 -1.97 16.05 1.62
CA GLY A 190 -0.96 16.38 2.62
C GLY A 190 -1.11 15.65 3.96
N GLU A 191 -1.90 14.57 3.99
CA GLU A 191 -2.12 13.75 5.20
C GLU A 191 -1.63 12.32 4.97
N SER A 192 -0.53 11.94 5.62
CA SER A 192 0.05 10.60 5.66
C SER A 192 0.67 10.34 7.03
N GLY A 193 0.94 9.07 7.36
CA GLY A 193 1.63 8.72 8.60
C GLY A 193 1.54 7.25 8.96
N VAL A 194 1.84 6.94 10.22
CA VAL A 194 1.80 5.58 10.77
C VAL A 194 0.56 5.39 11.63
N PHE A 195 -0.23 4.35 11.37
CA PHE A 195 -1.37 3.99 12.20
C PHE A 195 -0.92 3.20 13.43
N ARG A 196 -0.64 3.93 14.50
CA ARG A 196 -0.26 3.43 15.84
C ARG A 196 -1.44 2.78 16.57
N TYR A 197 -1.79 1.56 16.17
CA TYR A 197 -2.92 0.82 16.73
C TYR A 197 -2.69 0.43 18.20
N ASP A 198 -1.44 0.31 18.63
CA ASP A 198 -1.03 0.16 20.03
C ASP A 198 -1.56 1.31 20.89
N THR A 199 -1.27 2.55 20.47
CA THR A 199 -1.69 3.77 21.16
C THR A 199 -3.19 3.99 21.02
N LYS A 200 -3.74 3.72 19.83
CA LYS A 200 -5.17 3.90 19.55
C LYS A 200 -6.07 3.01 20.42
N TYR A 201 -5.63 1.78 20.70
CA TYR A 201 -6.42 0.79 21.43
C TYR A 201 -5.86 0.46 22.82
N ASP A 202 -4.87 1.21 23.30
CA ASP A 202 -4.23 1.03 24.61
C ASP A 202 -3.73 -0.42 24.82
N LEU A 203 -2.98 -0.92 23.84
CA LEU A 203 -2.47 -2.30 23.83
C LEU A 203 -1.12 -2.39 24.54
N THR A 204 -0.89 -3.53 25.17
CA THR A 204 0.46 -3.89 25.64
C THR A 204 1.36 -4.26 24.47
N ASP A 205 2.69 -4.06 24.59
CA ASP A 205 3.68 -4.49 23.58
C ASP A 205 3.46 -5.92 23.12
N SER A 206 3.14 -6.84 24.05
CA SER A 206 2.90 -8.25 23.75
C SER A 206 1.65 -8.47 22.89
N THR A 207 0.60 -7.70 23.13
CA THR A 207 -0.64 -7.74 22.35
C THR A 207 -0.44 -7.09 20.99
N THR A 208 0.31 -6.00 20.94
CA THR A 208 0.67 -5.32 19.69
C THR A 208 1.45 -6.25 18.77
N GLN A 209 2.55 -6.83 19.26
CA GLN A 209 3.39 -7.75 18.49
C GLN A 209 2.67 -9.06 18.12
N ALA A 210 1.64 -9.46 18.87
CA ALA A 210 0.80 -10.60 18.50
C ALA A 210 -0.12 -10.29 17.30
N VAL A 211 -0.37 -9.01 17.00
CA VAL A 211 -1.08 -8.58 15.79
C VAL A 211 -0.12 -8.54 14.61
N SER A 212 0.99 -7.81 14.74
CA SER A 212 2.06 -7.72 13.74
C SER A 212 3.30 -7.05 14.36
N ASP A 213 4.48 -7.35 13.84
CA ASP A 213 5.71 -6.58 14.11
C ASP A 213 5.84 -5.27 13.32
N HIS A 214 4.86 -4.95 12.47
CA HIS A 214 4.77 -3.69 11.72
C HIS A 214 3.49 -2.91 12.07
N TYR A 215 3.56 -1.59 11.94
CA TYR A 215 2.42 -0.69 11.93
C TYR A 215 2.01 -0.40 10.48
N PRO A 216 0.70 -0.32 10.18
CA PRO A 216 0.27 0.15 8.87
C PRO A 216 0.71 1.60 8.62
N VAL A 217 1.18 1.90 7.42
CA VAL A 217 1.38 3.27 6.93
C VAL A 217 0.19 3.69 6.10
N TYR A 218 -0.23 4.96 6.18
CA TYR A 218 -1.42 5.43 5.48
C TYR A 218 -1.20 6.75 4.76
N ALA A 219 -2.05 7.03 3.77
CA ALA A 219 -2.16 8.33 3.12
C ALA A 219 -3.60 8.63 2.74
N VAL A 220 -3.96 9.92 2.71
CA VAL A 220 -5.29 10.41 2.37
C VAL A 220 -5.25 11.18 1.06
N PHE A 221 -6.22 10.90 0.21
CA PHE A 221 -6.37 11.49 -1.11
C PHE A 221 -7.74 12.14 -1.25
N SER A 222 -7.82 13.18 -2.05
CA SER A 222 -9.05 13.83 -2.48
C SER A 222 -9.76 12.97 -3.52
N THR A 223 -11.08 12.85 -3.44
CA THR A 223 -11.87 12.26 -4.54
C THR A 223 -11.93 13.16 -5.78
N GLY A 224 -11.47 14.41 -5.69
CA GLY A 224 -11.46 15.36 -6.82
C GLY A 224 -12.78 16.07 -7.10
N ASN A 225 -13.76 16.01 -6.20
CA ASN A 225 -14.97 16.83 -6.28
C ASN A 225 -14.63 18.30 -5.92
N ASN A 226 -14.42 19.14 -6.94
CA ASN A 226 -13.98 20.54 -6.81
C ASN A 226 -14.91 21.52 -6.09
N ASN A 227 -16.06 21.09 -5.53
CA ASN A 227 -17.05 22.02 -4.98
C ASN A 227 -17.03 22.22 -3.45
N ASP A 228 -16.29 21.42 -2.67
CA ASP A 228 -16.50 21.40 -1.20
C ASP A 228 -15.28 21.74 -0.33
N TYR A 229 -14.09 21.92 -0.91
CA TYR A 229 -12.88 22.14 -0.10
C TYR A 229 -12.85 23.48 0.66
N THR A 230 -13.73 24.43 0.35
CA THR A 230 -13.76 25.73 1.04
C THR A 230 -14.90 25.90 2.04
N TYR A 231 -15.91 25.00 2.10
CA TYR A 231 -17.09 25.22 2.97
C TYR A 231 -17.83 23.96 3.46
N ALA A 232 -17.26 22.76 3.38
CA ALA A 232 -17.91 21.57 3.95
C ALA A 232 -17.75 21.50 5.50
N PRO A 233 -18.86 21.30 6.27
CA PRO A 233 -18.80 20.94 7.69
C PRO A 233 -17.92 19.69 7.90
N GLU A 234 -17.30 19.53 9.07
CA GLU A 234 -16.40 18.39 9.36
C GLU A 234 -17.02 17.01 9.03
N GLU A 235 -18.33 16.85 9.22
CA GLU A 235 -19.08 15.62 8.94
C GLU A 235 -19.15 15.24 7.44
N ASN A 236 -18.87 16.18 6.52
CA ASN A 236 -18.85 15.93 5.06
C ASN A 236 -17.43 15.76 4.49
N LYS A 237 -16.38 15.93 5.29
CA LYS A 237 -15.00 15.76 4.81
C LYS A 237 -14.67 14.31 4.48
N ASP A 238 -15.26 13.36 5.20
CA ASP A 238 -15.03 11.92 5.00
C ASP A 238 -15.62 11.40 3.68
N LEU A 239 -16.64 12.08 3.12
CA LEU A 239 -17.27 11.70 1.84
C LEU A 239 -16.45 12.14 0.61
N ASN A 240 -15.45 13.00 0.79
CA ASN A 240 -14.62 13.56 -0.27
C ASN A 240 -13.16 13.09 -0.21
N ARG A 241 -12.89 12.07 0.60
CA ARG A 241 -11.56 11.50 0.81
C ARG A 241 -11.51 10.05 0.35
N GLN A 242 -10.30 9.59 0.04
CA GLN A 242 -9.93 8.20 -0.16
C GLN A 242 -8.75 7.93 0.76
N THR A 243 -8.90 7.01 1.70
CA THR A 243 -7.85 6.66 2.67
C THR A 243 -7.26 5.32 2.29
N VAL A 244 -5.93 5.27 2.11
CA VAL A 244 -5.22 4.05 1.74
C VAL A 244 -4.27 3.66 2.85
N THR A 245 -4.08 2.35 3.06
CA THR A 245 -3.11 1.83 4.01
C THR A 245 -2.53 0.50 3.57
#